data_AF-W7U970-F1
#
_entry.id   AF-W7U970-F1
#
_cell.length_a   1.000
_cell.length_b   1.000
_cell.length_c   1.000
_cell.angle_alpha   90.00
_cell.angle_beta   90.00
_cell.angle_gamma   90.00
#
_symmetry.space_group_name_H-M   'P 1'
#
loop_
_entity.id
_entity.type
_entity.pdbx_description
1 polymer ?
#
loop_
_entity_poly.entity_id
_entity_poly.type
_entity_poly.pdbx_seq_one_letter_code
_entity_poly.pdbx_strand_id
1 'polypeptide(L)'
;MTALIEEVKSCDEKNAKGNFTLKKYLKGAAANLTGKFRLDKDGAGALKALTDKYELRGETQKALLMSEFSHLTFDENGDPSETFEAAEELARKIKHRFDLEIDESMLLTHLINKIPSAYGMVRVSLETQDSMTYPNLKPKMINHFGTNLTNKVKNDQCLTGNFNGYCNWWRKYGHKEQECLVKKNGGGRVGPPNNGK
;
A
#
# COMPACT_ATOMS: atom_id res chain seq x y z
N MET A 1 -1.64 34.25 -33.54
CA MET A 1 -2.75 34.63 -32.64
C MET A 1 -3.65 33.45 -32.25
N THR A 2 -3.64 32.34 -33.00
CA THR A 2 -4.49 31.15 -32.77
C THR A 2 -3.97 30.19 -31.68
N ALA A 3 -2.66 30.02 -31.55
CA ALA A 3 -2.06 29.09 -30.57
C ALA A 3 -2.26 29.51 -29.10
N LEU A 4 -2.26 30.82 -28.80
CA LEU A 4 -2.51 31.34 -27.46
C LEU A 4 -3.97 31.12 -27.00
N ILE A 5 -4.92 31.00 -27.93
CA ILE A 5 -6.33 30.76 -27.60
C ILE A 5 -6.58 29.27 -27.30
N GLU A 6 -5.86 28.37 -27.96
CA GLU A 6 -5.94 26.92 -27.68
C GLU A 6 -5.28 26.55 -26.35
N GLU A 7 -4.15 27.17 -25.98
CA GLU A 7 -3.51 26.95 -24.68
C GLU A 7 -4.39 27.44 -23.51
N VAL A 8 -5.04 28.59 -23.65
CA VAL A 8 -5.95 29.14 -22.61
C VAL A 8 -7.17 28.23 -22.41
N LYS A 9 -7.79 27.73 -23.49
CA LYS A 9 -8.93 26.79 -23.40
C LYS A 9 -8.57 25.45 -22.74
N SER A 10 -7.40 24.90 -23.05
CA SER A 10 -6.90 23.65 -22.44
C SER A 10 -6.60 23.83 -20.93
N CYS A 11 -6.15 25.01 -20.52
CA CYS A 11 -5.89 25.32 -19.11
C CYS A 11 -7.20 25.41 -18.29
N ASP A 12 -8.25 25.98 -18.87
CA ASP A 12 -9.58 26.06 -18.24
C ASP A 12 -10.23 24.68 -18.04
N GLU A 13 -10.09 23.75 -19.01
CA GLU A 13 -10.63 22.39 -18.89
C GLU A 13 -9.89 21.53 -17.84
N LYS A 14 -8.57 21.65 -17.72
CA LYS A 14 -7.80 20.97 -16.67
C LYS A 14 -8.15 21.49 -15.28
N ASN A 15 -8.39 22.80 -15.15
CA ASN A 15 -8.87 23.41 -13.91
C ASN A 15 -10.27 22.94 -13.51
N ALA A 16 -11.17 22.73 -14.47
CA ALA A 16 -12.50 22.19 -14.21
C ALA A 16 -12.47 20.74 -13.67
N LYS A 17 -11.60 19.89 -14.22
CA LYS A 17 -11.45 18.48 -13.79
C LYS A 17 -10.84 18.35 -12.39
N GLY A 18 -9.86 19.21 -12.05
CA GLY A 18 -9.29 19.30 -10.70
C GLY A 18 -10.33 19.73 -9.66
N ASN A 19 -11.12 20.76 -9.98
CA ASN A 19 -12.22 21.23 -9.12
C ASN A 19 -13.31 20.20 -8.90
N PHE A 20 -13.70 19.47 -9.96
CA PHE A 20 -14.69 18.39 -9.85
C PHE A 20 -14.20 17.28 -8.90
N THR A 21 -12.91 16.94 -9.00
CA THR A 21 -12.28 15.92 -8.15
C THR A 21 -12.28 16.37 -6.68
N LEU A 22 -11.84 17.60 -6.38
CA LEU A 22 -11.86 18.14 -5.01
C LEU A 22 -13.28 18.15 -4.42
N LYS A 23 -14.28 18.56 -5.21
CA LYS A 23 -15.68 18.59 -4.75
C LYS A 23 -16.24 17.21 -4.42
N LYS A 24 -15.73 16.14 -5.05
CA LYS A 24 -16.10 14.75 -4.74
C LYS A 24 -15.57 14.27 -3.39
N TYR A 25 -14.37 14.72 -3.00
CA TYR A 25 -13.69 14.26 -1.79
C TYR A 25 -13.95 15.16 -0.56
N LEU A 26 -14.26 16.45 -0.77
CA LEU A 26 -14.61 17.37 0.32
C LEU A 26 -16.07 17.21 0.73
N LYS A 27 -16.32 17.01 2.03
CA LYS A 27 -17.67 16.88 2.62
C LYS A 27 -17.92 17.94 3.70
N GLY A 28 -19.19 18.25 3.96
CA GLY A 28 -19.59 19.16 5.04
C GLY A 28 -19.05 20.58 4.88
N ALA A 29 -18.55 21.18 5.97
CA ALA A 29 -18.02 22.56 5.98
C ALA A 29 -16.87 22.77 4.97
N ALA A 30 -16.12 21.73 4.63
CA ALA A 30 -15.04 21.79 3.66
C ALA A 30 -15.55 21.93 2.20
N ALA A 31 -16.74 21.40 1.89
CA ALA A 31 -17.36 21.59 0.56
C ALA A 31 -17.73 23.06 0.31
N ASN A 32 -18.14 23.80 1.36
CA ASN A 32 -18.42 25.23 1.30
C ASN A 32 -17.18 26.10 1.04
N LEU A 33 -15.97 25.54 1.15
CA LEU A 33 -14.73 26.24 0.83
C LEU A 33 -14.57 26.44 -0.67
N THR A 34 -14.90 25.42 -1.47
CA THR A 34 -14.82 25.51 -2.94
C THR A 34 -15.72 26.59 -3.56
N GLY A 35 -16.80 27.00 -2.87
CA GLY A 35 -17.64 28.13 -3.29
C GLY A 35 -17.16 29.51 -2.81
N LYS A 36 -16.33 29.56 -1.75
CA LYS A 36 -15.80 30.81 -1.16
C LYS A 36 -14.44 31.21 -1.73
N PHE A 37 -13.59 30.23 -2.02
CA PHE A 37 -12.43 30.46 -2.86
C PHE A 37 -12.98 30.55 -4.27
N ARG A 38 -13.19 31.76 -4.78
CA ARG A 38 -13.26 31.91 -6.23
C ARG A 38 -11.93 31.35 -6.74
N LEU A 39 -12.04 30.28 -7.53
CA LEU A 39 -10.90 29.54 -8.05
C LEU A 39 -10.46 30.21 -9.35
N ASP A 40 -10.18 31.51 -9.26
CA ASP A 40 -9.52 32.31 -10.31
C ASP A 40 -8.02 31.99 -10.40
N LYS A 41 -7.54 31.02 -9.60
CA LYS A 41 -6.22 30.40 -9.68
C LYS A 41 -6.37 28.90 -9.94
N ASP A 42 -5.37 28.33 -10.62
CA ASP A 42 -5.29 26.90 -10.90
C ASP A 42 -5.39 26.02 -9.63
N GLY A 43 -5.53 24.70 -9.82
CA GLY A 43 -5.64 23.75 -8.70
C GLY A 43 -4.51 23.85 -7.65
N ALA A 44 -3.32 24.32 -8.05
CA ALA A 44 -2.21 24.57 -7.14
C ALA A 44 -2.44 25.83 -6.29
N GLY A 45 -2.92 26.92 -6.90
CA GLY A 45 -3.32 28.14 -6.19
C GLY A 45 -4.46 27.91 -5.21
N ALA A 46 -5.42 27.05 -5.57
CA ALA A 46 -6.52 26.62 -4.71
C ALA A 46 -6.04 25.89 -3.45
N LEU A 47 -5.17 24.90 -3.66
CA LEU A 47 -4.56 24.13 -2.58
C LEU A 47 -3.74 25.04 -1.67
N LYS A 48 -2.93 25.92 -2.24
CA LYS A 48 -2.15 26.91 -1.47
C LYS A 48 -3.06 27.82 -0.63
N ALA A 49 -4.18 28.30 -1.18
CA ALA A 49 -5.10 29.16 -0.43
C ALA A 49 -5.80 28.42 0.73
N LEU A 50 -6.10 27.13 0.54
CA LEU A 50 -6.61 26.26 1.60
C LEU A 50 -5.55 26.01 2.68
N THR A 51 -4.33 25.65 2.28
CA THR A 51 -3.19 25.47 3.17
C THR A 51 -2.92 26.75 3.97
N ASP A 52 -2.81 27.90 3.32
CA ASP A 52 -2.53 29.18 3.98
C ASP A 52 -3.57 29.52 5.06
N LYS A 53 -4.85 29.16 4.84
CA LYS A 53 -5.97 29.51 5.71
C LYS A 53 -6.24 28.50 6.83
N TYR A 54 -6.05 27.21 6.56
CA TYR A 54 -6.47 26.13 7.44
C TYR A 54 -5.33 25.29 7.99
N GLU A 55 -4.12 25.41 7.43
CA GLU A 55 -2.97 24.74 8.00
C GLU A 55 -2.69 25.37 9.38
N LEU A 56 -2.68 24.51 10.40
CA LEU A 56 -2.26 24.89 11.74
C LEU A 56 -0.84 25.45 11.66
N ARG A 57 -0.50 26.42 12.51
CA ARG A 57 0.82 27.06 12.54
C ARG A 57 1.41 27.01 13.93
N GLY A 58 2.73 27.20 14.00
CA GLY A 58 3.46 27.29 15.28
C GLY A 58 3.33 26.02 16.13
N GLU A 59 3.18 26.20 17.43
CA GLU A 59 3.19 25.08 18.40
C GLU A 59 2.04 24.08 18.21
N THR A 60 0.86 24.50 17.74
CA THR A 60 -0.25 23.57 17.48
C THR A 60 0.05 22.64 16.32
N GLN A 61 0.71 23.14 15.26
CA GLN A 61 1.15 22.30 14.15
C GLN A 61 2.26 21.35 14.56
N LYS A 62 3.21 21.84 15.36
CA LYS A 62 4.26 21.02 15.93
C LYS A 62 3.69 19.88 16.77
N ALA A 63 2.74 20.17 17.66
CA ALA A 63 2.06 19.16 18.46
C ALA A 63 1.33 18.13 17.59
N LEU A 64 0.65 18.58 16.51
CA LEU A 64 -0.01 17.67 15.57
C LEU A 64 0.99 16.73 14.89
N LEU A 65 2.09 17.26 14.33
CA LEU A 65 3.11 16.45 13.66
C LEU A 65 3.80 15.47 14.61
N MET A 66 4.06 15.89 15.86
CA MET A 66 4.60 15.01 16.89
C MET A 66 3.60 13.91 17.29
N SER A 67 2.30 14.24 17.31
CA SER A 67 1.24 13.27 17.56
C SER A 67 1.11 12.28 16.40
N GLU A 68 1.16 12.75 15.16
CA GLU A 68 1.16 11.89 13.95
C GLU A 68 2.37 10.95 13.99
N PHE A 69 3.55 11.45 14.33
CA PHE A 69 4.75 10.64 14.50
C PHE A 69 4.56 9.59 15.60
N SER A 70 4.04 9.96 16.78
CA SER A 70 3.81 9.03 17.90
C SER A 70 2.77 7.93 17.58
N HIS A 71 1.82 8.23 16.71
CA HIS A 71 0.75 7.33 16.30
C HIS A 71 1.05 6.56 15.03
N LEU A 72 2.24 6.73 14.45
CA LEU A 72 2.67 5.93 13.32
C LEU A 72 2.74 4.44 13.73
N THR A 73 2.10 3.59 12.94
CA THR A 73 2.03 2.15 13.16
C THR A 73 2.17 1.43 11.83
N PHE A 74 2.70 0.21 11.87
CA PHE A 74 2.64 -0.68 10.73
C PHE A 74 1.24 -1.32 10.64
N ASP A 75 0.73 -1.45 9.42
CA ASP A 75 -0.40 -2.32 9.14
C ASP A 75 0.10 -3.78 9.11
N GLU A 76 -0.62 -4.69 9.77
CA GLU A 76 -0.30 -6.11 9.77
C GLU A 76 -0.33 -6.74 8.37
N ASN A 77 -1.17 -6.20 7.48
CA ASN A 77 -1.33 -6.69 6.10
C ASN A 77 -0.88 -5.68 5.04
N GLY A 78 -0.53 -4.45 5.44
CA GLY A 78 -0.05 -3.42 4.53
C GLY A 78 1.44 -3.52 4.24
N ASP A 79 1.87 -2.84 3.19
CA ASP A 79 3.28 -2.75 2.84
C ASP A 79 4.02 -1.91 3.89
N PRO A 80 4.99 -2.47 4.63
CA PRO A 80 5.71 -1.72 5.65
C PRO A 80 6.49 -0.53 5.07
N SER A 81 6.79 -0.52 3.76
CA SER A 81 7.45 0.59 3.07
C SER A 81 6.68 1.90 3.22
N GLU A 82 5.35 1.86 3.21
CA GLU A 82 4.50 3.04 3.37
C GLU A 82 4.72 3.69 4.75
N THR A 83 4.82 2.87 5.80
CA THR A 83 5.10 3.35 7.16
C THR A 83 6.50 3.94 7.27
N PHE A 84 7.51 3.34 6.63
CA PHE A 84 8.87 3.92 6.61
C PHE A 84 8.91 5.26 5.89
N GLU A 85 8.27 5.37 4.71
CA GLU A 85 8.18 6.62 3.95
C GLU A 85 7.44 7.70 4.73
N ALA A 86 6.34 7.35 5.40
CA ALA A 86 5.61 8.26 6.27
C ALA A 86 6.47 8.76 7.45
N ALA A 87 7.27 7.88 8.06
CA ALA A 87 8.20 8.25 9.13
C ALA A 87 9.26 9.27 8.64
N GLU A 88 9.89 8.98 7.50
CA GLU A 88 10.91 9.83 6.87
C GLU A 88 10.33 11.21 6.52
N GLU A 89 9.12 11.23 5.95
CA GLU A 89 8.43 12.46 5.57
C GLU A 89 8.03 13.31 6.78
N LEU A 90 7.55 12.68 7.87
CA LEU A 90 7.24 13.37 9.11
C LEU A 90 8.51 13.97 9.75
N ALA A 91 9.60 13.19 9.84
CA ALA A 91 10.87 13.68 10.35
C ALA A 91 11.40 14.86 9.53
N ARG A 92 11.32 14.78 8.19
CA ARG A 92 11.68 15.86 7.28
C ARG A 92 10.84 17.12 7.50
N LYS A 93 9.52 16.98 7.64
CA LYS A 93 8.60 18.11 7.91
C LYS A 93 8.92 18.78 9.25
N ILE A 94 9.16 17.99 10.28
CA ILE A 94 9.48 18.48 11.63
C ILE A 94 10.79 19.25 11.63
N LYS A 95 11.84 18.70 11.01
CA LYS A 95 13.14 19.36 10.85
C LYS A 95 13.02 20.67 10.07
N HIS A 96 12.40 20.63 8.90
CA HIS A 96 12.28 21.81 8.04
C HIS A 96 11.46 22.94 8.66
N ARG A 97 10.41 22.64 9.43
CA ARG A 97 9.49 23.66 9.94
C ARG A 97 9.83 24.17 11.33
N PHE A 98 10.48 23.36 12.17
CA PHE A 98 10.72 23.68 13.58
C PHE A 98 12.17 23.54 14.01
N ASP A 99 13.08 23.21 13.09
CA ASP A 99 14.50 22.95 13.38
C ASP A 99 14.70 21.89 14.47
N LEU A 100 13.78 20.92 14.51
CA LEU A 100 13.81 19.79 15.43
C LEU A 100 14.29 18.55 14.70
N GLU A 101 15.40 17.99 15.14
CA GLU A 101 15.93 16.76 14.58
C GLU A 101 15.30 15.55 15.29
N ILE A 102 14.57 14.74 14.52
CA ILE A 102 14.30 13.36 14.90
C ILE A 102 15.44 12.54 14.32
N ASP A 103 16.40 12.20 15.17
CA ASP A 103 17.56 11.44 14.75
C ASP A 103 17.20 9.98 14.40
N GLU A 104 18.16 9.29 13.79
CA GLU A 104 17.99 7.91 13.35
C GLU A 104 17.68 6.95 14.51
N SER A 105 18.22 7.22 15.70
CA SER A 105 18.00 6.39 16.89
C SER A 105 16.58 6.52 17.43
N MET A 106 16.01 7.73 17.40
CA MET A 106 14.63 8.00 17.76
C MET A 106 13.67 7.34 16.76
N LEU A 107 13.94 7.47 15.46
CA LEU A 107 13.19 6.79 14.39
C LEU A 107 13.21 5.28 14.58
N LEU A 108 14.40 4.71 14.77
CA LEU A 108 14.59 3.28 14.96
C LEU A 108 13.84 2.77 16.18
N THR A 109 14.03 3.42 17.33
CA THR A 109 13.38 3.04 18.59
C THR A 109 11.86 3.09 18.47
N HIS A 110 11.34 4.16 17.86
CA HIS A 110 9.92 4.31 17.62
C HIS A 110 9.38 3.15 16.78
N LEU A 111 10.00 2.88 15.62
CA LEU A 111 9.52 1.86 14.70
C LEU A 111 9.61 0.45 15.26
N ILE A 112 10.70 0.09 15.96
CA ILE A 112 10.84 -1.22 16.62
C ILE A 112 9.68 -1.48 17.58
N ASN A 113 9.31 -0.48 18.38
CA ASN A 113 8.21 -0.58 19.35
C ASN A 113 6.83 -0.71 18.70
N LYS A 114 6.71 -0.39 17.41
CA LYS A 114 5.46 -0.45 16.65
C LYS A 114 5.37 -1.66 15.72
N ILE A 115 6.38 -2.53 15.69
CA ILE A 115 6.37 -3.74 14.87
C ILE A 115 5.20 -4.64 15.32
N PRO A 116 4.30 -5.04 14.41
CA PRO A 116 3.16 -5.87 14.78
C PRO A 116 3.62 -7.26 15.20
N SER A 117 2.82 -7.93 16.03
CA SER A 117 3.11 -9.29 16.50
C SER A 117 3.22 -10.31 15.35
N ALA A 118 2.49 -10.07 14.25
CA ALA A 118 2.57 -10.87 13.02
C ALA A 118 3.99 -10.95 12.44
N TYR A 119 4.83 -9.94 12.72
CA TYR A 119 6.24 -9.88 12.33
C TYR A 119 7.17 -10.52 13.40
N GLY A 120 6.67 -11.49 14.18
CA GLY A 120 7.40 -12.09 15.29
C GLY A 120 8.81 -12.59 14.95
N MET A 121 9.02 -13.15 13.75
CA MET A 121 10.35 -13.57 13.28
C MET A 121 11.31 -12.39 13.08
N VAL A 122 10.82 -11.23 12.63
CA VAL A 122 11.63 -10.03 12.54
C VAL A 122 12.02 -9.60 13.95
N ARG A 123 11.07 -9.55 14.88
CA ARG A 123 11.32 -9.15 16.27
C ARG A 123 12.37 -10.03 16.96
N VAL A 124 12.29 -11.35 16.81
CA VAL A 124 13.32 -12.29 17.32
C VAL A 124 14.68 -11.99 16.68
N SER A 125 14.72 -11.73 15.37
CA SER A 125 15.97 -11.37 14.68
C SER A 125 16.55 -10.04 15.15
N LEU A 126 15.73 -9.09 15.60
CA LEU A 126 16.16 -7.82 16.18
C LEU A 126 16.76 -8.03 17.58
N GLU A 127 16.12 -8.84 18.42
CA GLU A 127 16.57 -9.14 19.78
C GLU A 127 17.93 -9.85 19.81
N THR A 128 18.29 -10.57 18.74
CA THR A 128 19.57 -11.29 18.62
C THR A 128 20.71 -10.50 17.98
N GLN A 129 20.48 -9.26 17.53
CA GLN A 129 21.51 -8.47 16.84
C GLN A 129 22.12 -7.40 17.75
N ASP A 130 23.46 -7.39 17.82
CA ASP A 130 24.22 -6.42 18.63
C ASP A 130 24.15 -4.98 18.10
N SER A 131 23.86 -4.79 16.81
CA SER A 131 23.74 -3.46 16.20
C SER A 131 22.58 -3.38 15.21
N MET A 132 21.45 -2.87 15.70
CA MET A 132 20.32 -2.54 14.85
C MET A 132 20.41 -1.09 14.38
N THR A 133 20.23 -0.87 13.08
CA THR A 133 20.19 0.46 12.46
C THR A 133 18.96 0.60 11.58
N TYR A 134 18.54 1.82 11.31
CA TYR A 134 17.37 2.08 10.48
C TYR A 134 17.53 1.47 9.05
N PRO A 135 18.68 1.61 8.37
CA PRO A 135 18.95 0.96 7.09
C PRO A 135 18.85 -0.57 7.10
N ASN A 136 19.07 -1.21 8.26
CA ASN A 136 18.97 -2.67 8.38
C ASN A 136 17.54 -3.13 8.68
N LEU A 137 16.72 -2.27 9.30
CA LEU A 137 15.35 -2.62 9.72
C LEU A 137 14.40 -2.66 8.52
N LYS A 138 14.43 -1.61 7.70
CA LYS A 138 13.59 -1.44 6.52
C LYS A 138 13.63 -2.66 5.58
N PRO A 139 14.80 -3.13 5.08
CA PRO A 139 14.86 -4.29 4.20
C PRO A 139 14.41 -5.58 4.88
N LYS A 140 14.66 -5.77 6.19
CA LYS A 140 14.18 -6.95 6.92
C LYS A 140 12.66 -7.02 6.94
N MET A 141 12.00 -5.91 7.22
CA MET A 141 10.54 -5.83 7.24
C MET A 141 9.94 -6.07 5.85
N ILE A 142 10.50 -5.44 4.82
CA ILE A 142 10.05 -5.60 3.43
C ILE A 142 10.21 -7.05 2.97
N ASN A 143 11.34 -7.70 3.29
CA ASN A 143 11.58 -9.09 2.93
C ASN A 143 10.60 -10.05 3.63
N HIS A 144 10.29 -9.81 4.91
CA HIS A 144 9.30 -10.59 5.64
C HIS A 144 7.91 -10.46 5.01
N PHE A 145 7.51 -9.23 4.67
CA PHE A 145 6.25 -8.94 3.98
C PHE A 145 6.15 -9.67 2.64
N GLY A 146 7.17 -9.56 1.78
CA GLY A 146 7.21 -10.22 0.48
C GLY A 146 7.17 -11.75 0.58
N THR A 147 7.85 -12.32 1.58
CA THR A 147 7.83 -13.77 1.84
C THR A 147 6.43 -14.23 2.26
N ASN A 148 5.77 -13.49 3.16
CA ASN A 148 4.41 -13.79 3.61
C ASN A 148 3.41 -13.69 2.46
N LEU A 149 3.51 -12.66 1.61
CA LEU A 149 2.66 -12.52 0.43
C LEU A 149 2.83 -13.70 -0.52
N THR A 150 4.08 -14.09 -0.80
CA THR A 150 4.39 -15.24 -1.65
C THR A 150 3.81 -16.54 -1.08
N ASN A 151 3.90 -16.74 0.23
CA ASN A 151 3.34 -17.92 0.89
C ASN A 151 1.81 -17.92 0.88
N LYS A 152 1.15 -16.77 1.07
CA LYS A 152 -0.31 -16.63 0.91
C LYS A 152 -0.74 -16.99 -0.52
N VAL A 153 -0.07 -16.46 -1.53
CA VAL A 153 -0.36 -16.78 -2.94
C VAL A 153 -0.19 -18.27 -3.24
N LYS A 154 0.87 -18.92 -2.71
CA LYS A 154 1.06 -20.37 -2.86
C LYS A 154 -0.04 -21.17 -2.15
N ASN A 155 -0.44 -20.76 -0.96
CA ASN A 155 -1.51 -21.42 -0.22
C ASN A 155 -2.86 -21.27 -0.93
N ASP A 156 -3.17 -20.08 -1.46
CA ASP A 156 -4.39 -19.83 -2.22
C ASP A 156 -4.41 -20.57 -3.56
N GLN A 157 -3.24 -20.72 -4.21
CA GLN A 157 -3.06 -21.59 -5.38
C GLN A 157 -3.25 -23.08 -5.05
N CYS A 158 -2.80 -23.54 -3.88
CA CYS A 158 -3.08 -24.89 -3.37
C CYS A 158 -4.55 -25.08 -2.97
N LEU A 159 -5.23 -24.02 -2.53
CA LEU A 159 -6.67 -24.04 -2.23
C LEU A 159 -7.54 -23.90 -3.49
N THR A 160 -6.94 -23.66 -4.66
CA THR A 160 -7.63 -23.73 -5.95
C THR A 160 -7.84 -25.19 -6.35
N GLY A 161 -8.67 -25.89 -5.57
CA GLY A 161 -9.30 -27.17 -5.87
C GLY A 161 -8.40 -28.24 -6.49
N ASN A 162 -7.69 -28.99 -5.64
CA ASN A 162 -7.26 -30.34 -6.02
C ASN A 162 -8.48 -31.06 -6.63
N PHE A 163 -8.37 -31.48 -7.89
CA PHE A 163 -9.44 -32.18 -8.58
C PHE A 163 -9.63 -33.54 -7.91
N ASN A 164 -10.63 -33.63 -7.01
CA ASN A 164 -11.03 -34.86 -6.33
C ASN A 164 -11.86 -35.81 -7.23
N GLY A 165 -11.83 -35.61 -8.54
CA GLY A 165 -12.51 -36.47 -9.51
C GLY A 165 -11.57 -37.48 -10.17
N TYR A 166 -12.17 -38.41 -10.91
CA TYR A 166 -11.44 -39.34 -11.77
C TYR A 166 -11.14 -38.72 -13.13
N CYS A 167 -9.94 -38.97 -13.65
CA CYS A 167 -9.62 -38.71 -15.05
C CYS A 167 -10.46 -39.62 -15.97
N ASN A 168 -11.17 -39.05 -16.94
CA ASN A 168 -12.02 -39.83 -17.86
C ASN A 168 -11.24 -40.71 -18.88
N TRP A 169 -9.92 -40.54 -18.97
CA TRP A 169 -9.04 -41.30 -19.88
C TRP A 169 -8.37 -42.50 -19.20
N TRP A 170 -7.77 -42.30 -18.02
CA TRP A 170 -7.06 -43.34 -17.26
C TRP A 170 -7.80 -43.76 -15.97
N ARG A 171 -8.93 -43.14 -15.63
CA ARG A 171 -9.77 -43.51 -14.47
C ARG A 171 -9.01 -43.53 -13.12
N LYS A 172 -7.94 -42.74 -13.00
CA LYS A 172 -7.22 -42.47 -11.74
C LYS A 172 -7.58 -41.09 -11.18
N TYR A 173 -7.51 -40.96 -9.85
CA TYR A 173 -7.76 -39.71 -9.15
C TYR A 173 -6.62 -38.70 -9.34
N GLY A 174 -6.94 -37.41 -9.18
CA GLY A 174 -5.95 -36.34 -8.97
C GLY A 174 -5.66 -35.44 -10.16
N HIS A 175 -6.30 -35.62 -11.32
CA HIS A 175 -6.18 -34.70 -12.47
C HIS A 175 -7.38 -34.81 -13.43
N LYS A 176 -7.67 -33.73 -14.18
CA LYS A 176 -8.71 -33.73 -15.23
C LYS A 176 -8.21 -34.43 -16.49
N GLU A 177 -9.11 -34.87 -17.37
CA GLU A 177 -8.73 -35.52 -18.63
C GLU A 177 -7.82 -34.64 -19.51
N GLN A 178 -8.03 -33.32 -19.50
CA GLN A 178 -7.20 -32.35 -20.25
C GLN A 178 -5.74 -32.33 -19.78
N GLU A 179 -5.49 -32.74 -18.54
CA GLU A 179 -4.17 -32.79 -17.89
C GLU A 179 -3.57 -34.20 -17.90
N CYS A 180 -4.23 -35.18 -18.54
CA CYS A 180 -3.80 -36.56 -18.52
C CYS A 180 -2.53 -36.78 -19.37
N LEU A 181 -1.42 -37.08 -18.70
CA LEU A 181 -0.14 -37.38 -19.35
C LEU A 181 -0.21 -38.63 -20.23
N VAL A 182 -0.99 -39.65 -19.84
CA VAL A 182 -1.17 -40.87 -20.64
C VAL A 182 -1.86 -40.56 -21.97
N LYS A 183 -2.86 -39.66 -21.97
CA LYS A 183 -3.51 -39.19 -23.21
C LYS A 183 -2.53 -38.41 -24.08
N LYS A 184 -1.77 -37.48 -23.49
CA LYS A 184 -0.77 -36.67 -24.21
C LYS A 184 0.35 -37.51 -24.82
N ASN A 185 0.73 -38.61 -24.17
CA ASN A 185 1.77 -39.53 -24.63
C ASN A 185 1.22 -40.64 -25.55
N GLY A 186 -0.01 -40.52 -26.05
CA GLY A 186 -0.59 -41.47 -27.01
C GLY A 186 -1.02 -42.83 -26.41
N GLY A 187 -1.13 -42.94 -25.08
CA GLY A 187 -1.58 -44.16 -24.42
C GLY A 187 -3.07 -44.42 -24.62
N GLY A 188 -3.43 -45.69 -24.82
CA GLY A 188 -4.81 -46.13 -25.06
C GLY A 188 -5.79 -45.78 -23.94
N ARG A 189 -7.05 -45.51 -24.31
CA ARG A 189 -8.13 -45.21 -23.35
C ARG A 189 -8.52 -46.47 -22.58
N VAL A 190 -8.61 -46.38 -21.26
CA VAL A 190 -9.08 -47.48 -20.42
C VAL A 190 -10.61 -47.58 -20.52
N GLY A 191 -11.13 -48.81 -20.65
CA GLY A 191 -12.57 -49.08 -20.73
C GLY A 191 -13.36 -48.56 -19.52
N PRO A 192 -14.70 -48.49 -19.62
CA PRO A 192 -15.54 -48.07 -18.51
C PRO A 192 -15.32 -48.96 -17.28
N PRO A 193 -15.42 -48.41 -16.06
CA PRO A 193 -15.32 -49.22 -14.85
C PRO A 193 -16.41 -50.29 -14.88
N ASN A 194 -16.01 -51.56 -14.75
CA ASN A 194 -16.93 -52.60 -14.32
C ASN A 194 -17.32 -52.26 -12.89
N ASN A 195 -18.50 -51.67 -12.71
CA ASN A 195 -19.14 -51.66 -11.40
C ASN A 195 -19.57 -53.11 -11.12
N GLY A 196 -18.63 -53.89 -10.59
CA GLY A 196 -18.95 -55.13 -9.90
C GLY A 196 -19.96 -54.82 -8.80
N LYS A 197 -21.08 -55.55 -8.83
CA LYS A 197 -22.08 -55.55 -7.76
C LYS A 197 -21.44 -55.81 -6.40
#